data_AF-A0A0K2V2X3-F1
#
_entry.id   AF-A0A0K2V2X3-F1
#
_cell.length_a   1.000
_cell.length_b   1.000
_cell.length_c   1.000
_cell.angle_alpha   90.00
_cell.angle_beta   90.00
_cell.angle_gamma   90.00
#
_symmetry.space_group_name_H-M   'P 1'
#
loop_
_entity.id
_entity.type
_entity.pdbx_description
1 polymer ?
#
loop_
_entity_poly.entity_id
_entity_poly.type
_entity_poly.pdbx_seq_one_letter_code
_entity_poly.pdbx_strand_id
1 'polypeptide(L)'
;MATSSLLVQYIIIREDLVRSLAWPLGAVIAQGCHACVAVIHEFYHDEDTVKYLRDIDNMRKVVLKIKDEEMLSALSKKLNDNEIKHKLWTEQPENYPTCIALK
;
A
#
# COMPACT_ATOMS: atom_id res chain seq x y z
N MET A 1 -3.27 -3.77 -31.43
CA MET A 1 -3.30 -4.69 -30.27
C MET A 1 -3.08 -3.84 -29.03
N ALA A 2 -4.08 -3.69 -28.16
CA ALA A 2 -3.87 -3.03 -26.89
C ALA A 2 -2.94 -3.93 -26.08
N THR A 3 -1.74 -3.45 -25.76
CA THR A 3 -0.90 -4.08 -24.74
C THR A 3 -1.73 -4.14 -23.47
N SER A 4 -2.11 -5.35 -23.03
CA SER A 4 -2.69 -5.53 -21.71
C SER A 4 -1.67 -5.01 -20.69
N SER A 5 -1.87 -3.78 -20.21
CA SER A 5 -1.00 -3.18 -19.22
C SER A 5 -1.12 -4.01 -17.96
N LEU A 6 -0.03 -4.71 -17.59
CA LEU A 6 0.02 -5.51 -16.39
C LEU A 6 -0.26 -4.61 -15.18
N LEU A 7 -1.39 -4.82 -14.50
CA LEU A 7 -1.75 -4.07 -13.30
C LEU A 7 -0.99 -4.63 -12.10
N VAL A 8 -0.38 -3.73 -11.31
CA VAL A 8 0.45 -4.09 -10.16
C VAL A 8 0.07 -3.20 -8.99
N GLN A 9 -0.24 -3.82 -7.85
CA GLN A 9 -0.40 -3.09 -6.60
C GLN A 9 0.97 -2.98 -5.91
N TYR A 10 1.41 -1.76 -5.67
CA TYR A 10 2.61 -1.48 -4.89
C TYR A 10 2.26 -1.30 -3.42
N ILE A 11 3.04 -1.90 -2.53
CA ILE A 11 2.92 -1.78 -1.08
C ILE A 11 4.26 -1.29 -0.54
N ILE A 12 4.26 -0.17 0.17
CA ILE A 12 5.44 0.45 0.74
C ILE A 12 5.41 0.24 2.25
N ILE A 13 6.34 -0.53 2.80
CA ILE A 13 6.40 -0.86 4.23
C ILE A 13 7.60 -0.15 4.87
N ARG A 14 7.37 0.44 6.05
CA ARG A 14 8.44 0.99 6.89
C ARG A 14 9.41 -0.09 7.37
N GLU A 15 10.69 0.06 7.07
CA GLU A 15 11.76 -0.85 7.46
C GLU A 15 12.10 -0.75 8.95
N ASP A 16 12.02 0.46 9.51
CA ASP A 16 12.31 0.73 10.92
C ASP A 16 11.33 0.05 11.89
N LEU A 17 10.10 -0.28 11.46
CA LEU A 17 9.16 -1.08 12.24
C LEU A 17 9.79 -2.38 12.73
N VAL A 18 10.46 -3.11 11.83
CA VAL A 18 11.11 -4.38 12.16
C VAL A 18 12.48 -4.13 12.79
N ARG A 19 13.30 -3.29 12.14
CA ARG A 19 14.73 -3.17 12.48
C ARG A 19 15.01 -2.37 13.76
N SER A 20 14.20 -1.35 14.02
CA SER A 20 14.48 -0.37 15.07
C SER A 20 13.42 -0.42 16.18
N LEU A 21 12.16 -0.66 15.82
CA LEU A 21 11.02 -0.64 16.72
C LEU A 21 10.55 -2.04 17.15
N ALA A 22 11.24 -3.08 16.68
CA ALA A 22 11.05 -4.48 17.07
C ALA A 22 9.60 -4.99 16.92
N TRP A 23 8.85 -4.49 15.94
CA TRP A 23 7.52 -5.01 15.62
C TRP A 23 7.63 -6.48 15.19
N PRO A 24 6.74 -7.37 15.70
CA PRO A 24 6.66 -8.73 15.20
C PRO A 24 6.39 -8.75 13.70
N LEU A 25 7.03 -9.66 12.97
CA LEU A 25 6.84 -9.79 11.51
C LEU A 25 5.35 -9.94 11.15
N GLY A 26 4.60 -10.72 11.93
CA GLY A 26 3.17 -10.92 11.73
C GLY A 26 2.36 -9.61 11.84
N ALA A 27 2.74 -8.71 12.76
CA ALA A 27 2.09 -7.41 12.89
C ALA A 27 2.33 -6.57 11.63
N VAL A 28 3.57 -6.52 11.12
CA VAL A 28 3.91 -5.78 9.90
C VAL A 28 3.17 -6.33 8.67
N ILE A 29 3.03 -7.65 8.57
CA ILE A 29 2.23 -8.30 7.51
C ILE A 29 0.78 -7.85 7.61
N ALA A 30 0.19 -7.87 8.81
CA ALA A 30 -1.19 -7.45 9.03
C ALA A 30 -1.42 -5.99 8.57
N GLN A 31 -0.50 -5.08 8.88
CA GLN A 31 -0.56 -3.69 8.41
C GLN A 31 -0.64 -3.61 6.87
N GLY A 32 0.23 -4.33 6.17
CA GLY A 32 0.20 -4.39 4.71
C GLY A 32 -1.12 -4.95 4.17
N CYS A 33 -1.65 -6.00 4.79
CA CYS A 33 -2.96 -6.57 4.43
C CYS A 33 -4.10 -5.55 4.63
N HIS A 34 -4.13 -4.85 5.76
CA HIS A 34 -5.12 -3.82 6.02
C HIS A 34 -5.05 -2.69 5.00
N ALA A 35 -3.86 -2.20 4.67
CA ALA A 35 -3.66 -1.17 3.65
C ALA A 35 -4.20 -1.61 2.28
N CYS A 36 -3.90 -2.86 1.87
CA CYS A 36 -4.37 -3.40 0.58
C CYS A 36 -5.89 -3.50 0.52
N VAL A 37 -6.53 -4.04 1.56
CA VAL A 37 -8.00 -4.16 1.61
C VAL A 37 -8.65 -2.78 1.64
N ALA A 38 -8.10 -1.85 2.43
CA ALA A 38 -8.62 -0.51 2.54
C ALA A 38 -8.56 0.27 1.21
N VAL A 39 -7.43 0.22 0.50
CA VAL A 39 -7.29 0.92 -0.79
C VAL A 39 -8.21 0.30 -1.85
N ILE A 40 -8.33 -1.03 -1.88
CA ILE A 40 -9.24 -1.72 -2.80
C ILE A 40 -10.70 -1.34 -2.51
N HIS A 41 -11.10 -1.30 -1.24
CA HIS A 41 -12.46 -0.92 -0.86
C HIS A 41 -12.74 0.55 -1.19
N GLU A 42 -11.80 1.45 -0.90
CA GLU A 42 -11.93 2.89 -1.16
C GLU A 42 -12.08 3.20 -2.66
N PHE A 43 -11.43 2.41 -3.54
CA PHE A 43 -11.47 2.57 -4.98
C PHE A 43 -12.19 1.41 -5.69
N TYR A 44 -13.13 0.75 -5.03
CA TYR A 44 -13.76 -0.49 -5.51
C TYR A 44 -14.41 -0.37 -6.90
N HIS A 45 -14.88 0.83 -7.26
CA HIS A 45 -15.52 1.11 -8.55
C HIS A 45 -14.58 1.71 -9.62
N ASP A 46 -13.30 1.91 -9.30
CA ASP A 46 -12.31 2.37 -10.28
C ASP A 46 -12.05 1.28 -11.34
N GLU A 47 -11.92 1.70 -12.61
CA GLU A 47 -11.79 0.77 -13.73
C GLU A 47 -10.57 -0.16 -13.59
N ASP A 48 -9.43 0.35 -13.13
CA ASP A 48 -8.23 -0.46 -12.95
C ASP A 48 -8.37 -1.40 -11.77
N THR A 49 -8.97 -0.96 -10.66
CA THR A 49 -9.24 -1.83 -9.51
C THR A 49 -10.16 -2.97 -9.89
N VAL A 50 -11.24 -2.69 -10.64
CA VAL A 50 -12.14 -3.73 -11.16
C VAL A 50 -11.41 -4.70 -12.09
N LYS A 51 -10.56 -4.21 -13.00
CA LYS A 51 -9.73 -5.06 -13.88
C LYS A 51 -8.75 -5.92 -13.07
N TYR A 52 -8.08 -5.34 -12.08
CA TYR A 52 -7.14 -6.03 -11.18
C TYR A 52 -7.82 -7.16 -10.39
N LEU A 53 -9.05 -6.94 -9.93
CA LEU A 53 -9.83 -7.94 -9.18
C LEU A 53 -10.47 -9.02 -10.06
N ARG A 54 -10.75 -8.75 -11.35
CA ARG A 54 -11.31 -9.73 -12.28
C ARG A 54 -10.35 -10.87 -12.61
N ASP A 55 -9.04 -10.61 -12.55
CA ASP A 55 -7.98 -11.59 -12.82
C ASP A 55 -7.20 -11.92 -11.54
N ILE A 56 -7.94 -12.36 -10.50
CA ILE A 56 -7.41 -12.53 -9.15
C ILE A 56 -6.30 -13.58 -9.07
N ASP A 57 -6.33 -14.61 -9.91
CA ASP A 57 -5.32 -15.68 -9.93
C ASP A 57 -3.99 -15.21 -10.53
N ASN A 58 -3.99 -14.15 -11.36
CA ASN A 58 -2.79 -13.54 -11.93
C ASN A 58 -2.44 -12.19 -11.29
N MET A 59 -3.04 -11.91 -10.14
CA MET A 59 -2.85 -10.67 -9.39
C MET A 59 -1.39 -10.47 -8.97
N ARG A 60 -0.83 -9.29 -9.27
CA ARG A 60 0.56 -8.96 -8.89
C ARG A 60 0.61 -7.93 -7.77
N LYS A 61 1.44 -8.21 -6.77
CA LYS A 61 1.82 -7.27 -5.70
C LYS A 61 3.33 -7.10 -5.67
N VAL A 62 3.80 -5.87 -5.48
CA VAL A 62 5.22 -5.56 -5.27
C VAL A 62 5.37 -4.85 -3.94
N VAL A 63 6.11 -5.47 -3.02
CA VAL A 63 6.41 -4.89 -1.72
C VAL A 63 7.78 -4.21 -1.78
N LEU A 64 7.81 -2.93 -1.46
CA LEU A 64 9.03 -2.13 -1.34
C LEU A 64 9.18 -1.65 0.10
N LYS A 65 10.42 -1.37 0.50
CA LYS A 65 10.73 -0.81 1.80
C LYS A 65 10.96 0.69 1.72
N ILE A 66 10.56 1.41 2.77
CA ILE A 66 10.93 2.80 3.01
C ILE A 66 11.55 2.92 4.39
N LYS A 67 12.47 3.87 4.56
CA LYS A 67 13.35 3.91 5.74
C LYS A 67 12.59 4.07 7.06
N ASP A 68 11.74 5.09 7.15
CA ASP A 68 11.12 5.56 8.39
C ASP A 68 9.81 6.33 8.11
N GLU A 69 9.18 6.83 9.19
CA GLU A 69 7.92 7.57 9.16
C GLU A 69 7.98 8.87 8.34
N GLU A 70 9.09 9.60 8.49
CA GLU A 70 9.28 10.89 7.82
C GLU A 70 9.29 10.68 6.31
N MET A 71 10.05 9.69 5.83
CA MET A 71 10.07 9.33 4.42
C MET A 71 8.73 8.77 3.93
N LEU A 72 8.02 7.96 4.73
CA LEU A 72 6.68 7.46 4.40
C LEU A 72 5.68 8.62 4.21
N SER A 73 5.67 9.56 5.15
CA SER A 73 4.78 10.73 5.12
C SER A 73 5.10 11.65 3.94
N ALA A 74 6.39 11.88 3.67
CA ALA A 74 6.84 12.64 2.51
C ALA A 74 6.44 11.95 1.19
N LEU A 75 6.50 10.62 1.13
CA LEU A 75 6.03 9.86 -0.03
C LEU A 75 4.52 10.00 -0.20
N SER A 76 3.72 9.82 0.86
CA SER A 76 2.26 9.99 0.78
C SER A 76 1.88 11.39 0.29
N LYS A 77 2.56 12.44 0.79
CA LYS A 77 2.37 13.80 0.28
C LYS A 77 2.66 13.89 -1.22
N LYS A 78 3.80 13.38 -1.68
CA LYS A 78 4.15 13.38 -3.12
C LYS A 78 3.12 12.62 -3.96
N LEU A 79 2.61 11.49 -3.48
CA LEU A 79 1.57 10.73 -4.18
C LEU A 79 0.28 11.55 -4.30
N ASN A 80 -0.13 12.24 -3.23
CA ASN A 80 -1.28 13.17 -3.27
C ASN A 80 -1.05 14.33 -4.25
N ASP A 81 0.12 14.97 -4.21
CA ASP A 81 0.48 16.10 -5.08
C ASP A 81 0.47 15.71 -6.57
N ASN A 82 0.63 14.41 -6.89
CA ASN A 82 0.60 13.87 -8.25
C ASN A 82 -0.72 13.12 -8.56
N GLU A 83 -1.74 13.24 -7.71
CA GLU A 83 -3.05 12.60 -7.87
C GLU A 83 -2.98 11.07 -8.02
N ILE A 84 -1.95 10.45 -7.42
CA ILE A 84 -1.80 9.00 -7.40
C ILE A 84 -2.63 8.43 -6.26
N LYS A 85 -3.69 7.70 -6.62
CA LYS A 85 -4.61 7.06 -5.69
C LYS A 85 -3.88 6.02 -4.82
N HIS A 86 -3.90 6.22 -3.51
CA HIS A 86 -3.23 5.36 -2.54
C HIS A 86 -3.91 5.44 -1.18
N LYS A 87 -3.57 4.51 -0.29
CA LYS A 87 -3.95 4.53 1.12
C LYS A 87 -2.70 4.55 1.98
N LEU A 88 -2.53 5.62 2.77
CA LEU A 88 -1.67 5.58 3.95
C LEU A 88 -2.42 4.84 5.06
N TRP A 89 -1.87 3.71 5.51
CA TRP A 89 -2.41 2.96 6.63
C TRP A 89 -1.76 3.41 7.93
N THR A 90 -2.62 3.72 8.89
CA THR A 90 -2.26 4.29 10.18
C THR A 90 -2.88 3.43 11.26
N GLU A 91 -2.04 2.79 12.07
CA GLU A 91 -2.48 1.96 13.18
C GLU A 91 -3.15 2.83 14.26
N GLN A 92 -4.26 2.33 14.79
CA GLN A 92 -5.02 2.95 15.87
C GLN A 92 -4.88 2.12 17.15
N PRO A 93 -4.98 2.73 18.34
CA PRO A 93 -5.35 4.13 18.63
C PRO A 93 -4.19 5.15 18.60
N GLU A 94 -2.94 4.71 18.44
CA GLU A 94 -1.75 5.57 18.55
C GLU A 94 -1.55 6.51 17.35
N ASN A 95 -2.38 6.38 16.32
CA ASN A 95 -2.30 7.12 15.07
C ASN A 95 -0.93 7.00 14.40
N TYR A 96 -0.43 5.76 14.29
CA TYR A 96 0.93 5.44 13.88
C TYR A 96 1.02 5.03 12.41
N PRO A 97 1.62 5.82 11.49
CA PRO A 97 1.68 5.48 10.07
C PRO A 97 2.63 4.31 9.81
N THR A 98 2.14 3.20 9.24
CA THR A 98 2.93 1.96 9.11
C THR A 98 3.32 1.63 7.67
N CYS A 99 2.41 1.82 6.72
CA CYS A 99 2.64 1.48 5.32
C CYS A 99 1.71 2.24 4.37
N ILE A 100 2.03 2.20 3.07
CA ILE A 100 1.17 2.71 2.00
C ILE A 100 0.83 1.58 1.04
N ALA A 101 -0.42 1.49 0.58
CA ALA A 101 -0.81 0.67 -0.56
C ALA A 101 -1.32 1.55 -1.70
N LEU A 102 -0.85 1.32 -2.92
CA LEU A 102 -1.36 2.01 -4.12
C LEU A 102 -2.63 1.31 -4.63
N LYS A 103 -3.49 2.08 -5.28
CA LYS A 103 -4.64 1.55 -6.04
C LYS A 103 -4.16 0.76 -7.25
#